data_AF-A0A850HXY6-F1
#
_entry.id   AF-A0A850HXY6-F1
#
_cell.length_a   1.000
_cell.length_b   1.000
_cell.length_c   1.000
_cell.angle_alpha   90.00
_cell.angle_beta   90.00
_cell.angle_gamma   90.00
#
_symmetry.space_group_name_H-M   'P 1'
#
loop_
_entity.id
_entity.type
_entity.pdbx_description
1 polymer ?
#
loop_
_entity_poly.entity_id
_entity_poly.type
_entity_poly.pdbx_seq_one_letter_code
_entity_poly.pdbx_strand_id
1 'polypeptide(L)'
;MTAFKSDFLNTLQERGFVHQCSDFEGLDALAAKGEATAYVGYDCTAPSLHIGNFLTMMMLYWLQQSGNKPITLMGGGTTMVGDPSGKDETRAMRTVTEIEANKASIRGVFAKVLRYGDGHSDAIMLDNAEWLTKLNWIEMLRDIGRHFSVNRMLTMDSVRLRLEREQEMSFIEFNYMVCQAYDFVELSRRAGCRLQMGGSDQWGNIVNGVDLGRRMGSPQLFALTTPLLTTASGDKMGKTAKGAVWLNADQFSPYDFWQYWRNVEDADVTKFLKLFTILPMSEINKLAALGGSEINEAKKVLATEATALLHGRAAAVEAAETARRTFEEGALAETLPTVEIPRGELEAGLGVLAAFVKAELVASNGEARRQIKGGGLRINDAAVTDEKMLLTSANLTPEGVVKLSLGKKRHVLLKPA
;
A
#
# COMPACT_ATOMS: atom_id res chain seq x y z
N MET A 1 -3.38 29.06 -4.80
CA MET A 1 -1.92 28.89 -4.92
C MET A 1 -1.60 28.87 -6.40
N THR A 2 -0.63 29.67 -6.83
CA THR A 2 -0.13 29.59 -8.21
C THR A 2 0.42 28.20 -8.45
N ALA A 3 0.04 27.57 -9.56
CA ALA A 3 0.56 26.26 -9.95
C ALA A 3 2.09 26.30 -10.08
N PHE A 4 2.75 25.19 -9.75
CA PHE A 4 4.19 25.03 -9.97
C PHE A 4 4.49 25.02 -11.48
N LYS A 5 5.75 25.30 -11.86
CA LYS A 5 6.19 25.22 -13.26
C LYS A 5 6.50 23.78 -13.67
N SER A 6 6.95 22.95 -12.74
CA SER A 6 7.28 21.55 -13.00
C SER A 6 6.06 20.63 -12.89
N ASP A 7 5.97 19.69 -13.83
CA ASP A 7 4.96 18.61 -13.77
C ASP A 7 5.13 17.75 -12.52
N PHE A 8 6.38 17.59 -12.05
CA PHE A 8 6.72 16.84 -10.85
C PHE A 8 6.01 17.38 -9.60
N LEU A 9 6.22 18.66 -9.26
CA LEU A 9 5.64 19.24 -8.04
C LEU A 9 4.14 19.43 -8.16
N ASN A 10 3.62 19.76 -9.34
CA ASN A 10 2.17 19.79 -9.57
C ASN A 10 1.54 18.42 -9.30
N THR A 11 2.14 17.35 -9.83
CA THR A 11 1.65 15.97 -9.63
C THR A 11 1.69 15.57 -8.16
N LEU A 12 2.79 15.82 -7.46
CA LEU A 12 2.91 15.48 -6.04
C LEU A 12 1.93 16.29 -5.18
N GLN A 13 1.75 17.58 -5.47
CA GLN A 13 0.83 18.45 -4.74
C GLN A 13 -0.62 18.02 -4.95
N GLU A 14 -1.04 17.78 -6.20
CA GLU A 14 -2.42 17.42 -6.55
C GLU A 14 -2.81 16.05 -5.96
N ARG A 15 -1.86 15.10 -5.95
CA ARG A 15 -2.04 13.77 -5.38
C ARG A 15 -1.89 13.70 -3.86
N GLY A 16 -1.39 14.76 -3.22
CA GLY A 16 -1.28 14.85 -1.76
C GLY A 16 -0.02 14.22 -1.16
N PHE A 17 1.08 14.16 -1.92
CA PHE A 17 2.38 13.67 -1.44
C PHE A 17 3.19 14.73 -0.69
N VAL A 18 2.86 16.01 -0.80
CA VAL A 18 3.70 17.08 -0.24
C VAL A 18 3.32 17.34 1.22
N HIS A 19 4.28 17.11 2.13
CA HIS A 19 4.18 17.52 3.53
C HIS A 19 5.03 18.78 3.80
N GLN A 20 6.34 18.67 3.60
CA GLN A 20 7.29 19.78 3.80
C GLN A 20 8.35 19.78 2.69
N CYS A 21 8.83 20.96 2.33
CA CYS A 21 9.94 21.14 1.40
C CYS A 21 10.89 22.22 1.94
N SER A 22 12.20 22.05 1.73
CA SER A 22 13.19 23.04 2.16
C SER A 22 13.15 24.35 1.35
N ASP A 23 12.86 24.24 0.05
CA ASP A 23 12.79 25.36 -0.88
C ASP A 23 12.00 24.93 -2.12
N PHE A 24 10.74 25.36 -2.20
CA PHE A 24 9.86 25.04 -3.32
C PHE A 24 10.29 25.71 -4.61
N GLU A 25 10.78 26.96 -4.57
CA GLU A 25 11.10 27.71 -5.78
C GLU A 25 12.34 27.13 -6.47
N GLY A 26 13.40 26.87 -5.69
CA GLY A 26 14.63 26.28 -6.21
C GLY A 26 14.42 24.85 -6.72
N LEU A 27 13.61 24.05 -6.03
CA LEU A 27 13.28 22.69 -6.46
C LEU A 27 12.42 22.69 -7.74
N ASP A 28 11.41 23.55 -7.81
CA ASP A 28 10.53 23.68 -8.97
C ASP A 28 11.31 24.08 -10.22
N ALA A 29 12.23 25.05 -10.09
CA ALA A 29 13.08 25.50 -11.18
C ALA A 29 14.02 24.39 -11.70
N LEU A 30 14.48 23.49 -10.81
CA LEU A 30 15.32 22.35 -11.19
C LEU A 30 14.49 21.26 -11.89
N ALA A 31 13.36 20.89 -11.29
CA ALA A 31 12.49 19.83 -11.80
C ALA A 31 11.83 20.23 -13.14
N ALA A 32 11.53 21.51 -13.36
CA ALA A 32 10.96 22.02 -14.61
C ALA A 32 11.92 21.88 -15.81
N LYS A 33 13.23 21.76 -15.55
CA LYS A 33 14.25 21.50 -16.58
C LYS A 33 14.51 20.01 -16.82
N GLY A 34 13.87 19.12 -16.05
CA GLY A 34 14.20 17.69 -16.04
C GLY A 34 15.57 17.39 -15.41
N GLU A 35 16.13 18.31 -14.62
CA GLU A 35 17.47 18.20 -14.03
C GLU A 35 17.46 17.73 -12.57
N ALA A 36 16.27 17.44 -12.01
CA ALA A 36 16.19 16.93 -10.65
C ALA A 36 16.63 15.46 -10.61
N THR A 37 17.81 15.21 -10.05
CA THR A 37 18.19 13.88 -9.62
C THR A 37 17.88 13.75 -8.14
N ALA A 38 17.04 12.79 -7.77
CA ALA A 38 16.57 12.63 -6.40
C ALA A 38 16.65 11.20 -5.91
N TYR A 39 16.82 11.02 -4.59
CA TYR A 39 16.88 9.70 -3.99
C TYR A 39 15.91 9.50 -2.82
N VAL A 40 15.59 8.23 -2.57
CA VAL A 40 15.04 7.75 -1.31
C VAL A 40 15.92 6.60 -0.83
N GLY A 41 16.27 6.60 0.46
CA GLY A 41 17.02 5.53 1.12
C GLY A 41 16.11 4.42 1.63
N TYR A 42 16.55 3.16 1.48
CA TYR A 42 15.82 1.98 1.93
C TYR A 42 16.74 1.03 2.69
N ASP A 43 16.59 1.00 4.01
CA ASP A 43 17.29 0.05 4.88
C ASP A 43 16.79 -1.38 4.68
N CYS A 44 17.73 -2.32 4.63
CA CYS A 44 17.56 -3.72 4.26
C CYS A 44 17.25 -4.59 5.48
N THR A 45 16.33 -4.13 6.32
CA THR A 45 16.01 -4.75 7.63
C THR A 45 15.14 -6.00 7.53
N ALA A 46 14.54 -6.24 6.37
CA ALA A 46 13.64 -7.35 6.08
C ALA A 46 13.78 -7.80 4.62
N PRO A 47 13.36 -9.04 4.27
CA PRO A 47 13.44 -9.56 2.91
C PRO A 47 12.47 -8.92 1.93
N SER A 48 11.59 -8.02 2.38
CA SER A 48 10.73 -7.21 1.52
C SER A 48 10.56 -5.83 2.12
N LEU A 49 10.26 -4.88 1.24
CA LEU A 49 9.63 -3.62 1.63
C LEU A 49 8.16 -3.85 1.98
N HIS A 50 7.56 -2.90 2.70
CA HIS A 50 6.14 -2.92 3.04
C HIS A 50 5.42 -1.70 2.47
N ILE A 51 4.09 -1.64 2.62
CA ILE A 51 3.25 -0.57 2.05
C ILE A 51 3.70 0.86 2.40
N GLY A 52 4.25 1.09 3.60
CA GLY A 52 4.83 2.39 3.96
C GLY A 52 5.96 2.84 3.02
N ASN A 53 6.78 1.92 2.51
CA ASN A 53 7.80 2.21 1.52
C ASN A 53 7.22 2.40 0.12
N PHE A 54 6.03 1.86 -0.15
CA PHE A 54 5.37 2.02 -1.45
C PHE A 54 5.05 3.49 -1.72
N LEU A 55 4.69 4.26 -0.69
CA LEU A 55 4.43 5.69 -0.83
C LEU A 55 5.63 6.46 -1.40
N THR A 56 6.82 6.25 -0.84
CA THR A 56 8.04 6.93 -1.32
C THR A 56 8.52 6.35 -2.65
N MET A 57 8.26 5.07 -2.92
CA MET A 57 8.48 4.47 -4.24
C MET A 57 7.58 5.14 -5.31
N MET A 58 6.34 5.50 -4.97
CA MET A 58 5.46 6.27 -5.85
C MET A 58 5.94 7.71 -6.09
N MET A 59 6.59 8.34 -5.11
CA MET A 59 7.26 9.64 -5.35
C MET A 59 8.38 9.51 -6.39
N LEU A 60 9.20 8.45 -6.29
CA LEU A 60 10.23 8.16 -7.30
C LEU A 60 9.63 7.83 -8.67
N TYR A 61 8.48 7.14 -8.70
CA TYR A 61 7.74 6.88 -9.93
C TYR A 61 7.34 8.19 -10.62
N TRP A 62 6.70 9.11 -9.89
CA TRP A 62 6.27 10.39 -10.46
C TRP A 62 7.45 11.29 -10.83
N LEU A 63 8.56 11.20 -10.11
CA LEU A 63 9.82 11.84 -10.51
C LEU A 63 10.27 11.33 -11.89
N GLN A 64 10.29 10.01 -12.10
CA GLN A 64 10.65 9.43 -13.39
C GLN A 64 9.68 9.83 -14.51
N GLN A 65 8.37 9.77 -14.26
CA GLN A 65 7.37 10.10 -15.27
C GLN A 65 7.37 11.58 -15.66
N SER A 66 7.86 12.46 -14.79
CA SER A 66 8.06 13.89 -15.07
C SER A 66 9.41 14.21 -15.73
N GLY A 67 10.15 13.21 -16.19
CA GLY A 67 11.40 13.38 -16.93
C GLY A 67 12.65 13.59 -16.06
N ASN A 68 12.51 13.44 -14.73
CA ASN A 68 13.59 13.59 -13.76
C ASN A 68 14.21 12.21 -13.41
N LYS A 69 15.36 12.18 -12.72
CA LYS A 69 16.12 10.94 -12.47
C LYS A 69 15.96 10.45 -11.03
N PRO A 70 15.30 9.29 -10.79
CA PRO A 70 15.24 8.68 -9.48
C PRO A 70 16.49 7.83 -9.15
N ILE A 71 16.85 7.83 -7.88
CA ILE A 71 17.84 6.93 -7.28
C ILE A 71 17.16 6.13 -6.17
N THR A 72 17.18 4.81 -6.28
CA THR A 72 16.87 3.94 -5.15
C THR A 72 18.17 3.63 -4.41
N LEU A 73 18.37 4.22 -3.23
CA LEU A 73 19.54 3.96 -2.42
C LEU A 73 19.29 2.77 -1.49
N MET A 74 19.98 1.66 -1.75
CA MET A 74 20.02 0.53 -0.82
C MET A 74 20.89 0.90 0.38
N GLY A 75 20.31 0.78 1.57
CA GLY A 75 20.96 1.11 2.84
C GLY A 75 21.86 0.00 3.36
N GLY A 76 22.73 -0.61 2.53
CA GLY A 76 23.56 -1.73 2.97
C GLY A 76 24.45 -1.40 4.17
N GLY A 77 25.07 -0.22 4.17
CA GLY A 77 25.88 0.29 5.29
C GLY A 77 25.03 0.85 6.44
N THR A 78 23.98 1.62 6.16
CA THR A 78 23.09 2.19 7.19
C THR A 78 22.33 1.10 7.96
N THR A 79 21.99 -0.02 7.32
CA THR A 79 21.36 -1.18 7.98
C THR A 79 22.29 -1.83 9.02
N MET A 80 23.61 -1.73 8.84
CA MET A 80 24.59 -2.18 9.85
C MET A 80 24.66 -1.25 11.06
N VAL A 81 24.03 -0.07 11.00
CA VAL A 81 23.98 0.92 12.09
C VAL A 81 22.60 0.92 12.76
N GLY A 82 21.54 0.99 11.95
CA GLY A 82 20.13 0.96 12.36
C GLY A 82 19.53 2.35 12.63
N ASP A 83 18.47 2.71 11.91
CA ASP A 83 17.75 3.99 12.08
C ASP A 83 16.95 4.03 13.40
N PRO A 84 17.22 5.00 14.31
CA PRO A 84 16.42 5.21 15.52
C PRO A 84 15.14 6.02 15.27
N SER A 85 14.96 6.63 14.10
CA SER A 85 13.88 7.60 13.85
C SER A 85 12.49 6.96 13.93
N GLY A 86 11.62 7.55 14.75
CA GLY A 86 10.23 7.10 14.91
C GLY A 86 10.06 5.71 15.55
N LYS A 87 11.08 5.22 16.26
CA LYS A 87 11.09 3.91 16.94
C LYS A 87 11.43 4.05 18.42
N ASP A 88 10.77 3.23 19.23
CA ASP A 88 10.95 3.19 20.69
C ASP A 88 11.96 2.10 21.14
N GLU A 89 12.28 1.15 20.25
CA GLU A 89 13.16 0.00 20.55
C GLU A 89 14.40 0.01 19.65
N THR A 90 15.53 -0.45 20.20
CA THR A 90 16.79 -0.65 19.47
C THR A 90 16.61 -1.68 18.35
N ARG A 91 17.17 -1.39 17.17
CA ARG A 91 17.10 -2.31 16.03
C ARG A 91 17.94 -3.55 16.27
N ALA A 92 17.39 -4.72 15.94
CA ALA A 92 18.14 -5.97 15.90
C ALA A 92 19.21 -5.90 14.79
N MET A 93 20.47 -6.12 15.18
CA MET A 93 21.60 -6.15 14.26
C MET A 93 21.51 -7.39 13.37
N ARG A 94 21.54 -7.17 12.05
CA ARG A 94 21.53 -8.25 11.04
C ARG A 94 22.95 -8.60 10.65
N THR A 95 23.16 -9.86 10.30
CA THR A 95 24.42 -10.29 9.69
C THR A 95 24.58 -9.67 8.29
N VAL A 96 25.81 -9.47 7.85
CA VAL A 96 26.09 -8.97 6.49
C VAL A 96 25.43 -9.87 5.43
N THR A 97 25.48 -11.19 5.61
CA THR A 97 24.84 -12.16 4.72
C THR A 97 23.33 -11.96 4.63
N GLU A 98 22.64 -11.73 5.75
CA GLU A 98 21.20 -11.42 5.74
C GLU A 98 20.91 -10.09 5.04
N ILE A 99 21.75 -9.07 5.24
CA ILE A 99 21.61 -7.78 4.57
C ILE A 99 21.75 -7.94 3.05
N GLU A 100 22.73 -8.71 2.56
CA GLU A 100 22.89 -9.01 1.14
C GLU A 100 21.68 -9.76 0.56
N ALA A 101 21.16 -10.76 1.28
CA ALA A 101 19.98 -11.51 0.87
C ALA A 101 18.74 -10.61 0.78
N ASN A 102 18.53 -9.75 1.79
CA ASN A 102 17.44 -8.77 1.81
C ASN A 102 17.58 -7.77 0.65
N LYS A 103 18.79 -7.27 0.39
CA LYS A 103 19.06 -6.37 -0.75
C LYS A 103 18.62 -7.02 -2.05
N ALA A 104 19.08 -8.23 -2.33
CA ALA A 104 18.75 -8.96 -3.56
C ALA A 104 17.23 -9.09 -3.75
N SER A 105 16.52 -9.46 -2.68
CA SER A 105 15.06 -9.59 -2.69
C SER A 105 14.34 -8.26 -2.93
N ILE A 106 14.81 -7.16 -2.30
CA ILE A 106 14.20 -5.83 -2.45
C ILE A 106 14.38 -5.29 -3.88
N ARG A 107 15.48 -5.57 -4.58
CA ARG A 107 15.70 -5.03 -5.95
C ARG A 107 14.57 -5.40 -6.90
N GLY A 108 14.06 -6.62 -6.78
CA GLY A 108 12.97 -7.14 -7.60
C GLY A 108 11.66 -6.37 -7.43
N VAL A 109 11.43 -5.72 -6.29
CA VAL A 109 10.24 -4.89 -6.05
C VAL A 109 10.30 -3.61 -6.86
N PHE A 110 11.43 -2.91 -6.82
CA PHE A 110 11.57 -1.62 -7.50
C PHE A 110 11.46 -1.74 -9.01
N ALA A 111 12.01 -2.81 -9.60
CA ALA A 111 11.97 -3.04 -11.06
C ALA A 111 10.54 -3.18 -11.61
N LYS A 112 9.53 -3.40 -10.76
CA LYS A 112 8.13 -3.47 -11.17
C LYS A 112 7.49 -2.09 -11.33
N VAL A 113 8.05 -1.08 -10.66
CA VAL A 113 7.49 0.28 -10.62
C VAL A 113 8.40 1.29 -11.34
N LEU A 114 9.71 1.11 -11.28
CA LEU A 114 10.69 2.00 -11.89
C LEU A 114 11.38 1.34 -13.08
N ARG A 115 11.63 2.12 -14.13
CA ARG A 115 12.45 1.71 -15.27
C ARG A 115 13.92 2.03 -14.99
N TYR A 116 14.77 1.02 -14.99
CA TYR A 116 16.23 1.15 -14.86
C TYR A 116 16.91 1.12 -16.23
N GLY A 117 18.03 1.84 -16.36
CA GLY A 117 18.77 1.97 -17.61
C GLY A 117 19.70 3.19 -17.63
N ASP A 118 20.25 3.47 -18.82
CA ASP A 118 21.21 4.57 -19.03
C ASP A 118 20.55 5.86 -19.57
N GLY A 119 19.23 5.86 -19.76
CA GLY A 119 18.49 7.03 -20.22
C GLY A 119 18.52 8.18 -19.22
N HIS A 120 18.21 9.39 -19.72
CA HIS A 120 18.21 10.62 -18.90
C HIS A 120 17.34 10.50 -17.64
N SER A 121 16.13 9.96 -17.75
CA SER A 121 15.21 9.74 -16.61
C SER A 121 15.21 8.31 -16.09
N ASP A 122 16.04 7.43 -16.64
CA ASP A 122 16.11 6.06 -16.16
C ASP A 122 16.70 6.02 -14.75
N ALA A 123 16.09 5.17 -13.93
CA ALA A 123 16.43 4.99 -12.53
C ALA A 123 17.80 4.34 -12.40
N ILE A 124 18.50 4.68 -11.31
CA ILE A 124 19.72 3.99 -10.89
C ILE A 124 19.56 3.45 -9.48
N MET A 125 20.18 2.31 -9.21
CA MET A 125 20.23 1.71 -7.89
C MET A 125 21.66 1.74 -7.39
N LEU A 126 21.86 2.34 -6.23
CA LEU A 126 23.17 2.45 -5.57
C LEU A 126 23.11 1.83 -4.19
N ASP A 127 24.25 1.50 -3.60
CA ASP A 127 24.35 0.94 -2.26
C ASP A 127 25.31 1.76 -1.40
N ASN A 128 24.83 2.31 -0.28
CA ASN A 128 25.68 3.12 0.59
C ASN A 128 26.79 2.32 1.29
N ALA A 129 26.71 0.98 1.28
CA ALA A 129 27.83 0.15 1.69
C ALA A 129 29.10 0.45 0.86
N GLU A 130 28.97 0.90 -0.39
CA GLU A 130 30.11 1.17 -1.29
C GLU A 130 31.07 2.26 -0.77
N TRP A 131 30.57 3.20 0.04
CA TRP A 131 31.37 4.25 0.67
C TRP A 131 31.41 4.14 2.19
N LEU A 132 30.30 3.79 2.85
CA LEU A 132 30.28 3.74 4.32
C LEU A 132 31.20 2.65 4.90
N THR A 133 31.29 1.48 4.27
CA THR A 133 32.14 0.37 4.77
C THR A 133 33.63 0.58 4.55
N LYS A 134 33.99 1.59 3.74
CA LYS A 134 35.39 1.94 3.43
C LYS A 134 35.85 3.19 4.17
N LEU A 135 34.96 3.84 4.90
CA LEU A 135 35.23 5.09 5.59
C LEU A 135 35.99 4.79 6.89
N ASN A 136 37.25 5.20 6.97
CA ASN A 136 38.05 4.98 8.17
C ASN A 136 37.53 5.85 9.33
N TRP A 137 37.57 5.32 10.55
CA TRP A 137 37.03 6.00 11.74
C TRP A 137 37.56 7.43 11.92
N ILE A 138 38.88 7.63 11.80
CA ILE A 138 39.49 8.95 11.98
C ILE A 138 39.14 9.89 10.83
N GLU A 139 39.04 9.39 9.60
CA GLU A 139 38.60 10.17 8.44
C GLU A 139 37.14 10.59 8.59
N MET A 140 36.27 9.68 9.05
CA MET A 140 34.88 10.01 9.38
C MET A 140 34.81 11.16 10.38
N LEU A 141 35.50 11.06 11.52
CA LEU A 141 35.47 12.12 12.54
C LEU A 141 36.02 13.45 12.01
N ARG A 142 37.16 13.41 11.32
CA ARG A 142 37.87 14.61 10.89
C ARG A 142 37.19 15.28 9.71
N ASP A 143 36.70 14.53 8.73
CA ASP A 143 36.24 15.10 7.47
C ASP A 143 34.71 15.26 7.44
N ILE A 144 33.97 14.51 8.27
CA ILE A 144 32.51 14.54 8.34
C ILE A 144 32.04 14.97 9.74
N GLY A 145 32.46 14.26 10.79
CA GLY A 145 32.03 14.45 12.17
C GLY A 145 32.23 15.87 12.70
N ARG A 146 33.30 16.57 12.28
CA ARG A 146 33.57 17.98 12.63
C ARG A 146 32.46 18.96 12.25
N HIS A 147 31.56 18.58 11.35
CA HIS A 147 30.46 19.41 10.90
C HIS A 147 29.20 19.25 11.75
N PHE A 148 29.16 18.27 12.65
CA PHE A 148 28.04 17.97 13.53
C PHE A 148 28.27 18.52 14.93
N SER A 149 27.24 19.16 15.48
CA SER A 149 27.22 19.59 16.88
C SER A 149 26.37 18.60 17.68
N VAL A 150 26.96 17.97 18.70
CA VAL A 150 26.25 17.08 19.61
C VAL A 150 25.03 17.77 20.22
N ASN A 151 25.17 19.02 20.68
CA ASN A 151 24.05 19.80 21.22
C ASN A 151 22.87 19.88 20.24
N ARG A 152 23.14 20.17 18.96
CA ARG A 152 22.10 20.23 17.92
C ARG A 152 21.49 18.86 17.62
N MET A 153 22.29 17.80 17.58
CA MET A 153 21.80 16.45 17.34
C MET A 153 20.83 16.01 18.45
N LEU A 154 21.11 16.37 19.70
CA LEU A 154 20.26 16.08 20.85
C LEU A 154 18.91 16.82 20.82
N THR A 155 18.79 17.96 20.12
CA THR A 155 17.52 18.69 20.02
C THR A 155 16.59 18.14 18.94
N MET A 156 17.04 17.22 18.08
CA MET A 156 16.19 16.64 17.04
C MET A 156 15.13 15.76 17.67
N ASP A 157 13.87 15.89 17.23
CA ASP A 157 12.75 15.16 17.85
C ASP A 157 12.95 13.64 17.86
N SER A 158 13.61 13.06 16.84
CA SER A 158 13.94 11.63 16.79
C SER A 158 14.86 11.17 17.92
N VAL A 159 15.71 12.05 18.45
CA VAL A 159 16.62 11.77 19.56
C VAL A 159 16.03 12.25 20.88
N ARG A 160 15.57 13.51 20.92
CA ARG A 160 15.01 14.17 22.10
C ARG A 160 13.91 13.34 22.74
N LEU A 161 12.95 12.83 21.94
CA LEU A 161 11.82 12.07 22.45
C LEU A 161 12.23 10.72 23.07
N ARG A 162 13.27 10.05 22.56
CA ARG A 162 13.80 8.81 23.17
C ARG A 162 14.47 9.12 24.52
N LEU A 163 15.29 10.17 24.56
CA LEU A 163 15.96 10.60 25.78
C LEU A 163 14.98 11.06 26.87
N GLU A 164 13.93 11.80 26.50
CA GLU A 164 12.85 12.21 27.42
C GLU A 164 12.05 11.03 27.99
N ARG A 165 11.98 9.92 27.24
CA ARG A 165 11.33 8.67 27.67
C ARG A 165 12.27 7.74 28.44
N GLU A 166 13.48 8.20 28.78
CA GLU A 166 14.54 7.41 29.42
C GLU A 166 14.90 6.13 28.65
N GLN A 167 14.66 6.12 27.33
CA GLN A 167 15.07 5.03 26.46
C GLN A 167 16.54 5.22 26.08
N GLU A 168 17.34 4.15 26.24
CA GLU A 168 18.74 4.16 25.86
C GLU A 168 18.89 4.52 24.37
N MET A 169 19.82 5.42 24.04
CA MET A 169 20.26 5.71 22.69
C MET A 169 21.73 5.31 22.60
N SER A 170 22.01 4.25 21.84
CA SER A 170 23.38 3.77 21.71
C SER A 170 24.22 4.70 20.83
N PHE A 171 25.54 4.63 20.99
CA PHE A 171 26.46 5.41 20.15
C PHE A 171 26.31 5.08 18.66
N ILE A 172 26.04 3.81 18.32
CA ILE A 172 25.84 3.38 16.94
C ILE A 172 24.58 4.03 16.34
N GLU A 173 23.43 3.98 17.02
CA GLU A 173 22.18 4.62 16.57
C GLU A 173 22.34 6.14 16.45
N PHE A 174 23.07 6.77 17.37
CA PHE A 174 23.32 8.22 17.31
C PHE A 174 24.13 8.63 16.07
N ASN A 175 24.99 7.75 15.55
CA ASN A 175 25.76 7.99 14.33
C ASN A 175 24.95 7.74 13.04
N TYR A 176 23.74 7.15 13.12
CA TYR A 176 22.92 6.90 11.93
C TYR A 176 22.65 8.18 11.13
N MET A 177 22.31 9.29 11.81
CA MET A 177 22.05 10.56 11.14
C MET A 177 23.29 11.12 10.41
N VAL A 178 24.50 10.79 10.89
CA VAL A 178 25.76 11.18 10.25
C VAL A 178 25.95 10.37 8.97
N CYS A 179 25.70 9.06 9.02
CA CYS A 179 25.75 8.18 7.85
C CYS A 179 24.76 8.64 6.77
N GLN A 180 23.48 8.85 7.11
CA GLN A 180 22.47 9.28 6.14
C GLN A 180 22.76 10.68 5.58
N ALA A 181 23.28 11.60 6.39
CA ALA A 181 23.68 12.92 5.91
C ALA A 181 24.84 12.82 4.91
N TYR A 182 25.83 11.95 5.18
CA TYR A 182 26.96 11.72 4.30
C TYR A 182 26.56 11.05 2.99
N ASP A 183 25.56 10.16 3.00
CA ASP A 183 24.99 9.58 1.78
C ASP A 183 24.55 10.66 0.79
N PHE A 184 23.92 11.75 1.26
CA PHE A 184 23.48 12.83 0.37
C PHE A 184 24.68 13.54 -0.30
N VAL A 185 25.78 13.73 0.44
CA VAL A 185 27.02 14.31 -0.11
C VAL A 185 27.64 13.39 -1.16
N GLU A 186 27.73 12.10 -0.87
CA GLU A 186 28.30 11.12 -1.81
C GLU A 186 27.43 10.96 -3.06
N LEU A 187 26.11 10.92 -2.92
CA LEU A 187 25.17 10.87 -4.06
C LEU A 187 25.22 12.15 -4.91
N SER A 188 25.38 13.30 -4.28
CA SER A 188 25.59 14.56 -4.99
C SER A 188 26.86 14.52 -5.84
N ARG A 189 27.96 14.01 -5.28
CA ARG A 189 29.25 13.87 -6.00
C ARG A 189 29.22 12.83 -7.11
N ARG A 190 28.60 11.67 -6.86
CA ARG A 190 28.64 10.50 -7.76
C ARG A 190 27.64 10.59 -8.89
N ALA A 191 26.44 11.09 -8.58
CA ALA A 191 25.29 11.02 -9.48
C ALA A 191 24.63 12.39 -9.71
N GLY A 192 25.22 13.49 -9.22
CA GLY A 192 24.61 14.82 -9.32
C GLY A 192 23.28 14.91 -8.57
N CYS A 193 23.07 14.08 -7.55
CA CYS A 193 21.84 14.07 -6.76
C CYS A 193 21.67 15.40 -6.01
N ARG A 194 20.50 16.03 -6.17
CA ARG A 194 20.19 17.33 -5.56
C ARG A 194 18.94 17.33 -4.69
N LEU A 195 18.16 16.25 -4.67
CA LEU A 195 16.98 16.13 -3.83
C LEU A 195 17.00 14.82 -3.04
N GLN A 196 16.70 14.89 -1.74
CA GLN A 196 16.37 13.70 -0.95
C GLN A 196 14.87 13.75 -0.61
N MET A 197 14.20 12.64 -0.85
CA MET A 197 12.80 12.44 -0.51
C MET A 197 12.65 11.40 0.61
N GLY A 198 11.60 11.52 1.42
CA GLY A 198 11.32 10.55 2.49
C GLY A 198 9.99 10.79 3.20
N GLY A 199 9.67 9.95 4.18
CA GLY A 199 8.55 10.20 5.09
C GLY A 199 8.80 11.42 5.97
N SER A 200 7.74 11.99 6.55
CA SER A 200 7.86 13.18 7.42
C SER A 200 8.68 12.92 8.69
N ASP A 201 8.78 11.66 9.12
CA ASP A 201 9.67 11.21 10.20
C ASP A 201 11.17 11.32 9.87
N GLN A 202 11.52 11.44 8.58
CA GLN A 202 12.91 11.55 8.12
C GLN A 202 13.39 13.01 7.95
N TRP A 203 12.53 14.01 8.22
CA TRP A 203 12.84 15.42 7.98
C TRP A 203 14.17 15.86 8.61
N GLY A 204 14.41 15.50 9.88
CA GLY A 204 15.64 15.86 10.59
C GLY A 204 16.91 15.33 9.90
N ASN A 205 16.91 14.06 9.51
CA ASN A 205 18.05 13.43 8.85
C ASN A 205 18.28 14.01 7.45
N ILE A 206 17.21 14.26 6.69
CA ILE A 206 17.30 14.87 5.35
C ILE A 206 17.92 16.28 5.44
N VAL A 207 17.44 17.12 6.37
CA VAL A 207 17.94 18.49 6.56
C VAL A 207 19.40 18.49 7.02
N ASN A 208 19.82 17.51 7.82
CA ASN A 208 21.24 17.34 8.16
C ASN A 208 22.09 17.04 6.93
N GLY A 209 21.60 16.22 5.99
CA GLY A 209 22.26 15.99 4.72
C GLY A 209 22.40 17.28 3.89
N VAL A 210 21.37 18.12 3.86
CA VAL A 210 21.42 19.43 3.20
C VAL A 210 22.46 20.35 3.84
N ASP A 211 22.50 20.45 5.19
CA ASP A 211 23.49 21.30 5.88
C ASP A 211 24.92 20.76 5.73
N LEU A 212 25.10 19.44 5.82
CA LEU A 212 26.39 18.80 5.59
C LEU A 212 26.87 19.05 4.16
N GLY A 213 26.01 18.86 3.16
CA GLY A 213 26.31 19.14 1.77
C GLY A 213 26.81 20.57 1.57
N ARG A 214 26.13 21.56 2.15
CA ARG A 214 26.57 22.97 2.13
C ARG A 214 27.96 23.15 2.75
N ARG A 215 28.23 22.54 3.90
CA ARG A 215 29.53 22.63 4.59
C ARG A 215 30.66 21.93 3.85
N MET A 216 30.35 20.87 3.10
CA MET A 216 31.29 20.07 2.31
C MET A 216 31.37 20.51 0.83
N GLY A 217 30.76 21.65 0.47
CA GLY A 217 30.88 22.24 -0.86
C GLY A 217 30.03 21.59 -1.95
N SER A 218 28.96 20.88 -1.60
CA SER A 218 27.97 20.39 -2.56
C SER A 218 27.19 21.55 -3.18
N PRO A 219 26.65 21.39 -4.41
CA PRO A 219 25.62 22.29 -4.94
C PRO A 219 24.42 22.39 -4.00
N GLN A 220 23.54 23.37 -4.23
CA GLN A 220 22.28 23.48 -3.47
C GLN A 220 21.51 22.16 -3.52
N LEU A 221 21.31 21.57 -2.33
CA LEU A 221 20.56 20.36 -2.08
C LEU A 221 19.17 20.71 -1.52
N PHE A 222 18.19 19.85 -1.79
CA PHE A 222 16.80 20.05 -1.44
C PHE A 222 16.26 18.87 -0.61
N ALA A 223 15.28 19.17 0.24
CA ALA A 223 14.52 18.21 1.03
C ALA A 223 13.04 18.25 0.60
N LEU A 224 12.41 17.09 0.47
CA LEU A 224 10.96 16.98 0.30
C LEU A 224 10.44 15.77 1.07
N THR A 225 9.45 15.96 1.94
CA THR A 225 8.83 14.86 2.67
C THR A 225 7.37 14.67 2.31
N THR A 226 6.91 13.43 2.46
CA THR A 226 5.53 13.01 2.35
C THR A 226 4.93 12.74 3.73
N PRO A 227 3.62 12.98 3.95
CA PRO A 227 3.05 12.78 5.28
C PRO A 227 3.12 11.31 5.68
N LEU A 228 3.24 11.04 6.98
CA LEU A 228 2.97 9.71 7.51
C LEU A 228 1.54 9.29 7.16
N LEU A 229 1.39 8.10 6.59
CA LEU A 229 0.09 7.55 6.24
C LEU A 229 -0.65 7.06 7.48
N THR A 230 -1.77 7.71 7.76
CA THR A 230 -2.79 7.23 8.69
C THR A 230 -4.08 6.91 7.95
N THR A 231 -4.85 5.94 8.45
CA THR A 231 -6.24 5.73 8.06
C THR A 231 -7.14 6.82 8.67
N ALA A 232 -8.40 6.89 8.22
CA ALA A 232 -9.37 7.81 8.81
C ALA A 232 -9.69 7.48 10.28
N SER A 233 -9.56 6.22 10.70
CA SER A 233 -9.59 5.80 12.12
C SER A 233 -8.39 6.30 12.95
N GLY A 234 -7.33 6.80 12.31
CA GLY A 234 -6.08 7.23 12.96
C GLY A 234 -5.01 6.14 13.08
N ASP A 235 -5.26 4.93 12.57
CA ASP A 235 -4.29 3.84 12.59
C ASP A 235 -3.15 4.08 11.59
N LYS A 236 -1.93 3.65 11.95
CA LYS A 236 -0.79 3.68 11.01
C LYS A 236 -1.05 2.69 9.88
N MET A 237 -0.95 3.17 8.64
CA MET A 237 -1.08 2.31 7.47
C MET A 237 0.08 1.30 7.40
N GLY A 238 -0.25 0.04 7.11
CA GLY A 238 0.74 -1.01 6.87
C GLY A 238 0.96 -2.02 7.97
N LYS A 239 0.14 -1.99 9.03
CA LYS A 239 -0.05 -3.12 9.92
C LYS A 239 -1.48 -3.61 9.81
N THR A 240 -1.64 -4.89 9.48
CA THR A 240 -2.88 -5.64 9.66
C THR A 240 -2.81 -6.40 10.98
N ALA A 241 -3.91 -7.01 11.41
CA ALA A 241 -3.89 -7.97 12.53
C ALA A 241 -2.89 -9.12 12.32
N LYS A 242 -2.54 -9.43 11.05
CA LYS A 242 -1.58 -10.47 10.66
C LYS A 242 -0.14 -9.96 10.48
N GLY A 243 0.13 -8.68 10.78
CA GLY A 243 1.44 -8.07 10.61
C GLY A 243 1.54 -7.16 9.39
N ALA A 244 2.76 -6.97 8.88
CA ALA A 244 3.04 -5.99 7.83
C ALA A 244 2.45 -6.40 6.47
N VAL A 245 2.00 -5.41 5.69
CA VAL A 245 1.60 -5.58 4.29
C VAL A 245 2.86 -5.52 3.43
N TRP A 246 3.43 -6.68 3.10
CA TRP A 246 4.65 -6.78 2.29
C TRP A 246 4.39 -6.56 0.80
N LEU A 247 5.42 -6.14 0.07
CA LEU A 247 5.35 -5.90 -1.37
C LEU A 247 5.79 -7.12 -2.21
N ASN A 248 6.54 -8.05 -1.62
CA ASN A 248 6.89 -9.32 -2.25
C ASN A 248 5.74 -10.33 -2.14
N ALA A 249 5.41 -10.95 -3.28
CA ALA A 249 4.32 -11.92 -3.40
C ALA A 249 4.53 -13.15 -2.50
N ASP A 250 5.78 -13.56 -2.26
CA ASP A 250 6.11 -14.70 -1.41
C ASP A 250 5.83 -14.45 0.08
N GLN A 251 5.73 -13.17 0.49
CA GLN A 251 5.43 -12.78 1.86
C GLN A 251 4.00 -12.27 2.04
N PHE A 252 3.40 -11.71 0.99
CA PHE A 252 2.02 -11.24 0.98
C PHE A 252 1.46 -11.47 -0.42
N SER A 253 0.56 -12.45 -0.53
CA SER A 253 0.09 -12.91 -1.83
C SER A 253 -0.60 -11.76 -2.61
N PRO A 254 -0.59 -11.77 -3.95
CA PRO A 254 -1.31 -10.77 -4.74
C PRO A 254 -2.81 -10.70 -4.38
N TYR A 255 -3.41 -11.82 -3.99
CA TYR A 255 -4.78 -11.87 -3.48
C TYR A 255 -4.93 -11.13 -2.16
N ASP A 256 -4.07 -11.40 -1.18
CA ASP A 256 -4.09 -10.68 0.11
C ASP A 256 -3.80 -9.19 -0.08
N PHE A 257 -2.89 -8.83 -1.00
CA PHE A 257 -2.59 -7.44 -1.37
C PHE A 257 -3.83 -6.74 -1.95
N TRP A 258 -4.52 -7.40 -2.89
CA TRP A 258 -5.77 -6.90 -3.43
C TRP A 258 -6.84 -6.76 -2.35
N GLN A 259 -6.99 -7.76 -1.48
CA GLN A 259 -7.95 -7.74 -0.37
C GLN A 259 -7.65 -6.63 0.63
N TYR A 260 -6.38 -6.36 0.93
CA TYR A 260 -5.98 -5.25 1.78
C TYR A 260 -6.55 -3.92 1.26
N TRP A 261 -6.37 -3.63 -0.03
CA TRP A 261 -6.92 -2.43 -0.66
C TRP A 261 -8.43 -2.44 -0.75
N ARG A 262 -9.04 -3.60 -1.01
CA ARG A 262 -10.49 -3.75 -1.09
C ARG A 262 -11.17 -3.42 0.24
N ASN A 263 -10.47 -3.64 1.35
CA ASN A 263 -10.99 -3.51 2.70
C ASN A 263 -10.62 -2.19 3.40
N VAL A 264 -10.01 -1.23 2.69
CA VAL A 264 -9.78 0.11 3.24
C VAL A 264 -11.09 0.81 3.56
N GLU A 265 -11.04 1.77 4.49
CA GLU A 265 -12.20 2.57 4.87
C GLU A 265 -12.69 3.44 3.71
N ASP A 266 -14.00 3.67 3.64
CA ASP A 266 -14.65 4.50 2.62
C ASP A 266 -14.01 5.90 2.52
N ALA A 267 -13.70 6.49 3.69
CA ALA A 267 -13.09 7.80 3.81
C ALA A 267 -11.66 7.88 3.24
N ASP A 268 -10.97 6.75 3.12
CA ASP A 268 -9.58 6.70 2.65
C ASP A 268 -9.45 6.37 1.16
N VAL A 269 -10.51 5.87 0.51
CA VAL A 269 -10.47 5.37 -0.89
C VAL A 269 -9.91 6.42 -1.85
N THR A 270 -10.44 7.64 -1.81
CA THR A 270 -9.99 8.73 -2.70
C THR A 270 -8.53 9.09 -2.46
N LYS A 271 -8.11 9.16 -1.19
CA LYS A 271 -6.71 9.44 -0.82
C LYS A 271 -5.79 8.35 -1.37
N PHE A 272 -6.16 7.09 -1.20
CA PHE A 272 -5.34 5.97 -1.67
C PHE A 272 -5.33 5.81 -3.19
N LEU A 273 -6.43 6.14 -3.88
CA LEU A 273 -6.45 6.23 -5.35
C LEU A 273 -5.41 7.24 -5.84
N LYS A 274 -5.29 8.40 -5.19
CA LYS A 274 -4.29 9.43 -5.55
C LYS A 274 -2.85 8.97 -5.31
N LEU A 275 -2.60 8.30 -4.19
CA LEU A 275 -1.25 7.97 -3.73
C LEU A 275 -0.68 6.67 -4.32
N PHE A 276 -1.52 5.67 -4.59
CA PHE A 276 -1.07 4.30 -4.91
C PHE A 276 -1.49 3.79 -6.28
N THR A 277 -2.05 4.66 -7.12
CA THR A 277 -2.38 4.34 -8.51
C THR A 277 -1.80 5.36 -9.47
N ILE A 278 -1.75 4.97 -10.75
CA ILE A 278 -1.34 5.84 -11.86
C ILE A 278 -2.53 6.36 -12.66
N LEU A 279 -3.75 6.22 -12.13
CA LEU A 279 -4.97 6.69 -12.78
C LEU A 279 -4.93 8.21 -12.99
N PRO A 280 -5.45 8.72 -14.12
CA PRO A 280 -5.62 10.16 -14.31
C PRO A 280 -6.48 10.77 -13.21
N MET A 281 -6.15 12.00 -12.79
CA MET A 281 -6.92 12.70 -11.74
C MET A 281 -8.38 12.90 -12.11
N SER A 282 -8.70 13.05 -13.40
CA SER A 282 -10.07 13.09 -13.88
C SER A 282 -10.86 11.80 -13.58
N GLU A 283 -10.21 10.64 -13.67
CA GLU A 283 -10.82 9.36 -13.35
C GLU A 283 -10.96 9.17 -11.85
N ILE A 284 -9.93 9.56 -11.09
CA ILE A 284 -9.99 9.56 -9.62
C ILE A 284 -11.13 10.45 -9.12
N ASN A 285 -11.33 11.63 -9.73
CA ASN A 285 -12.41 12.53 -9.34
C ASN A 285 -13.81 11.95 -9.62
N LYS A 286 -14.00 11.16 -10.68
CA LYS A 286 -15.26 10.44 -10.92
C LYS A 286 -15.49 9.37 -9.85
N LEU A 287 -14.47 8.57 -9.55
CA LEU A 287 -14.54 7.51 -8.53
C LEU A 287 -14.79 8.09 -7.13
N ALA A 288 -14.18 9.25 -6.84
CA ALA A 288 -14.35 9.97 -5.58
C ALA A 288 -15.77 10.54 -5.40
N ALA A 289 -16.53 10.73 -6.49
CA ALA A 289 -17.91 11.17 -6.44
C ALA A 289 -18.90 10.04 -6.11
N LEU A 290 -18.46 8.77 -6.16
CA LEU A 290 -19.28 7.62 -5.82
C LEU A 290 -19.53 7.57 -4.31
N GLY A 291 -20.78 7.38 -3.92
CA GLY A 291 -21.21 7.29 -2.52
C GLY A 291 -22.13 6.11 -2.26
N GLY A 292 -22.43 5.86 -0.98
CA GLY A 292 -23.30 4.75 -0.59
C GLY A 292 -22.77 3.40 -1.08
N SER A 293 -23.62 2.59 -1.72
CA SER A 293 -23.21 1.28 -2.23
C SER A 293 -22.24 1.36 -3.43
N GLU A 294 -22.23 2.46 -4.17
CA GLU A 294 -21.42 2.62 -5.40
C GLU A 294 -19.93 2.77 -5.09
N ILE A 295 -19.58 3.15 -3.86
CA ILE A 295 -18.18 3.26 -3.43
C ILE A 295 -17.43 1.91 -3.53
N ASN A 296 -18.16 0.78 -3.53
CA ASN A 296 -17.57 -0.53 -3.75
C ASN A 296 -16.87 -0.63 -5.12
N GLU A 297 -17.34 0.08 -6.14
CA GLU A 297 -16.65 0.14 -7.43
C GLU A 297 -15.33 0.89 -7.32
N ALA A 298 -15.29 2.03 -6.60
CA ALA A 298 -14.05 2.75 -6.33
C ALA A 298 -13.03 1.89 -5.56
N LYS A 299 -13.49 1.09 -4.59
CA LYS A 299 -12.63 0.15 -3.85
C LYS A 299 -12.08 -0.97 -4.73
N LYS A 300 -12.90 -1.55 -5.61
CA LYS A 300 -12.45 -2.55 -6.58
C LYS A 300 -11.40 -1.98 -7.53
N VAL A 301 -11.61 -0.76 -8.02
CA VAL A 301 -10.66 -0.07 -8.90
C VAL A 301 -9.35 0.19 -8.16
N LEU A 302 -9.40 0.75 -6.94
CA LEU A 302 -8.22 0.94 -6.10
C LEU A 302 -7.43 -0.36 -5.93
N ALA A 303 -8.10 -1.42 -5.50
CA ALA A 303 -7.47 -2.71 -5.26
C ALA A 303 -6.84 -3.28 -6.53
N THR A 304 -7.55 -3.19 -7.66
CA THR A 304 -7.09 -3.74 -8.93
C THR A 304 -5.90 -2.95 -9.48
N GLU A 305 -5.96 -1.62 -9.47
CA GLU A 305 -4.88 -0.78 -10.01
C GLU A 305 -3.62 -0.81 -9.14
N ALA A 306 -3.76 -0.76 -7.81
CA ALA A 306 -2.61 -0.87 -6.91
C ALA A 306 -1.95 -2.24 -7.01
N THR A 307 -2.74 -3.32 -7.11
CA THR A 307 -2.23 -4.68 -7.31
C THR A 307 -1.60 -4.84 -8.69
N ALA A 308 -2.20 -4.27 -9.74
CA ALA A 308 -1.68 -4.38 -11.10
C ALA A 308 -0.33 -3.68 -11.25
N LEU A 309 -0.14 -2.54 -10.57
CA LEU A 309 1.12 -1.81 -10.58
C LEU A 309 2.27 -2.60 -9.95
N LEU A 310 1.99 -3.35 -8.88
CA LEU A 310 3.03 -4.06 -8.12
C LEU A 310 3.19 -5.53 -8.52
N HIS A 311 2.12 -6.22 -8.89
CA HIS A 311 2.12 -7.67 -9.16
C HIS A 311 1.76 -7.99 -10.62
N GLY A 312 1.51 -6.98 -11.44
CA GLY A 312 1.12 -7.13 -12.84
C GLY A 312 -0.39 -7.28 -13.02
N ARG A 313 -0.87 -6.89 -14.20
CA ARG A 313 -2.31 -6.87 -14.52
C ARG A 313 -2.96 -8.25 -14.40
N ALA A 314 -2.28 -9.32 -14.82
CA ALA A 314 -2.82 -10.67 -14.76
C ALA A 314 -3.15 -11.12 -13.32
N ALA A 315 -2.19 -10.95 -12.40
CA ALA A 315 -2.38 -11.30 -10.99
C ALA A 315 -3.49 -10.46 -10.33
N ALA A 316 -3.62 -9.18 -10.70
CA ALA A 316 -4.67 -8.32 -10.19
C ALA A 316 -6.07 -8.75 -10.65
N VAL A 317 -6.22 -9.16 -11.92
CA VAL A 317 -7.48 -9.68 -12.46
C VAL A 317 -7.84 -11.02 -11.80
N GLU A 318 -6.86 -11.90 -11.62
CA GLU A 318 -7.06 -13.18 -10.93
C GLU A 318 -7.49 -12.98 -9.47
N ALA A 319 -6.85 -12.05 -8.75
CA ALA A 319 -7.22 -11.69 -7.39
C ALA A 319 -8.65 -11.13 -7.30
N ALA A 320 -9.01 -10.25 -8.23
CA ALA A 320 -10.36 -9.68 -8.31
C ALA A 320 -11.43 -10.74 -8.61
N GLU A 321 -11.16 -11.67 -9.54
CA GLU A 321 -12.07 -12.77 -9.86
C GLU A 321 -12.20 -13.75 -8.70
N THR A 322 -11.10 -14.08 -8.02
CA THR A 322 -11.12 -14.89 -6.81
C THR A 322 -11.99 -14.23 -5.74
N ALA A 323 -11.79 -12.94 -5.49
CA ALA A 323 -12.59 -12.20 -4.51
C ALA A 323 -14.08 -12.16 -4.88
N ARG A 324 -14.39 -12.02 -6.17
CA ARG A 324 -15.77 -12.06 -6.68
C ARG A 324 -16.41 -13.43 -6.42
N ARG A 325 -15.71 -14.52 -6.76
CA ARG A 325 -16.19 -15.89 -6.53
C ARG A 325 -16.36 -16.18 -5.05
N THR A 326 -15.36 -15.88 -4.21
CA THR A 326 -15.45 -16.10 -2.76
C THR A 326 -16.57 -15.27 -2.11
N PHE A 327 -16.88 -14.07 -2.62
CA PHE A 327 -18.03 -13.32 -2.14
C PHE A 327 -19.35 -13.93 -2.62
N GLU A 328 -19.46 -14.33 -3.88
CA GLU A 328 -20.64 -14.99 -4.45
C GLU A 328 -20.92 -16.35 -3.77
N GLU A 329 -19.88 -17.17 -3.58
CA GLU A 329 -19.88 -18.49 -2.95
C GLU A 329 -19.97 -18.40 -1.41
N GLY A 330 -19.30 -17.43 -0.78
CA GLY A 330 -19.34 -17.20 0.68
C GLY A 330 -20.65 -16.56 1.16
N ALA A 331 -21.26 -15.71 0.34
CA ALA A 331 -22.64 -15.26 0.55
C ALA A 331 -23.65 -16.41 0.36
N LEU A 332 -23.29 -17.44 -0.39
CA LEU A 332 -24.08 -18.67 -0.51
C LEU A 332 -23.90 -19.62 0.67
N ALA A 333 -22.71 -19.70 1.28
CA ALA A 333 -22.36 -20.76 2.23
C ALA A 333 -22.47 -20.40 3.74
N GLU A 334 -22.11 -19.19 4.18
CA GLU A 334 -21.94 -18.91 5.63
C GLU A 334 -22.93 -17.92 6.25
N THR A 335 -23.65 -17.11 5.47
CA THR A 335 -24.44 -15.99 6.03
C THR A 335 -25.95 -16.10 5.84
N LEU A 336 -26.42 -17.08 5.07
CA LEU A 336 -27.83 -17.24 4.84
C LEU A 336 -28.45 -18.17 5.89
N PRO A 337 -29.58 -17.76 6.52
CA PRO A 337 -30.35 -18.65 7.36
C PRO A 337 -30.56 -19.98 6.64
N THR A 338 -30.24 -21.07 7.30
CA THR A 338 -30.34 -22.42 6.73
C THR A 338 -31.43 -23.18 7.45
N VAL A 339 -32.32 -23.79 6.68
CA VAL A 339 -33.37 -24.66 7.17
C VAL A 339 -33.07 -26.07 6.69
N GLU A 340 -32.96 -27.00 7.64
CA GLU A 340 -32.78 -28.41 7.34
C GLU A 340 -34.13 -29.07 7.00
N ILE A 341 -34.14 -29.87 5.94
CA ILE A 341 -35.30 -30.67 5.52
C ILE A 341 -34.91 -32.14 5.42
N PRO A 342 -35.80 -33.10 5.74
CA PRO A 342 -35.50 -34.51 5.56
C PRO A 342 -35.18 -34.81 4.09
N ARG A 343 -34.08 -35.51 3.81
CA ARG A 343 -33.69 -35.87 2.43
C ARG A 343 -34.82 -36.53 1.63
N GLY A 344 -35.61 -37.40 2.28
CA GLY A 344 -36.76 -38.07 1.66
C GLY A 344 -37.87 -37.13 1.16
N GLU A 345 -38.01 -35.92 1.74
CA GLU A 345 -38.97 -34.93 1.24
C GLU A 345 -38.52 -34.32 -0.10
N LEU A 346 -37.21 -34.11 -0.27
CA LEU A 346 -36.68 -33.60 -1.53
C LEU A 346 -36.70 -34.69 -2.61
N GLU A 347 -36.38 -35.93 -2.25
CA GLU A 347 -36.45 -37.08 -3.17
C GLU A 347 -37.88 -37.36 -3.66
N ALA A 348 -38.89 -37.16 -2.80
CA ALA A 348 -40.31 -37.29 -3.16
C ALA A 348 -40.87 -36.13 -3.99
N GLY A 349 -40.10 -35.04 -4.16
CA GLY A 349 -40.53 -33.83 -4.87
C GLY A 349 -41.25 -32.84 -3.94
N LEU A 350 -40.48 -31.97 -3.28
CA LEU A 350 -41.02 -30.94 -2.39
C LEU A 350 -41.66 -29.81 -3.19
N GLY A 351 -42.96 -29.58 -3.01
CA GLY A 351 -43.66 -28.49 -3.71
C GLY A 351 -43.08 -27.11 -3.38
N VAL A 352 -42.87 -26.28 -4.41
CA VAL A 352 -42.23 -24.96 -4.29
C VAL A 352 -42.90 -24.05 -3.27
N LEU A 353 -44.24 -24.04 -3.20
CA LEU A 353 -44.98 -23.22 -2.24
C LEU A 353 -44.65 -23.63 -0.80
N ALA A 354 -44.61 -24.94 -0.54
CA ALA A 354 -44.31 -25.49 0.78
C ALA A 354 -42.85 -25.25 1.16
N ALA A 355 -41.93 -25.28 0.19
CA ALA A 355 -40.52 -24.97 0.41
C ALA A 355 -40.30 -23.54 0.93
N PHE A 356 -40.97 -22.54 0.34
CA PHE A 356 -40.88 -21.14 0.77
C PHE A 356 -41.56 -20.87 2.13
N VAL A 357 -42.60 -21.63 2.48
CA VAL A 357 -43.22 -21.57 3.81
C VAL A 357 -42.30 -22.20 4.86
N LYS A 358 -41.74 -23.39 4.59
CA LYS A 358 -40.79 -24.07 5.48
C LYS A 358 -39.53 -23.25 5.73
N ALA A 359 -39.08 -22.51 4.72
CA ALA A 359 -37.96 -21.57 4.83
C ALA A 359 -38.32 -20.25 5.54
N GLU A 360 -39.54 -20.09 6.04
CA GLU A 360 -40.06 -18.88 6.70
C GLU A 360 -39.92 -17.59 5.85
N LEU A 361 -39.79 -17.74 4.53
CA LEU A 361 -39.73 -16.61 3.62
C LEU A 361 -41.11 -15.99 3.41
N VAL A 362 -42.18 -16.78 3.53
CA VAL A 362 -43.58 -16.34 3.46
C VAL A 362 -44.42 -17.04 4.52
N ALA A 363 -45.53 -16.42 4.95
CA ALA A 363 -46.36 -16.93 6.03
C ALA A 363 -47.34 -18.04 5.61
N SER A 364 -47.62 -18.19 4.31
CA SER A 364 -48.55 -19.22 3.81
C SER A 364 -48.36 -19.56 2.33
N ASN A 365 -48.87 -20.72 1.92
CA ASN A 365 -48.90 -21.12 0.50
C ASN A 365 -49.69 -20.11 -0.36
N GLY A 366 -50.70 -19.45 0.20
CA GLY A 366 -51.46 -18.39 -0.51
C GLY A 366 -50.63 -17.13 -0.75
N GLU A 367 -49.69 -16.81 0.15
CA GLU A 367 -48.72 -15.74 -0.04
C GLU A 367 -47.65 -16.13 -1.07
N ALA A 368 -47.12 -17.35 -1.01
CA ALA A 368 -46.18 -17.87 -2.01
C ALA A 368 -46.74 -17.72 -3.45
N ARG A 369 -47.99 -18.12 -3.69
CA ARG A 369 -48.64 -17.97 -5.01
C ARG A 369 -48.72 -16.52 -5.48
N ARG A 370 -49.08 -15.59 -4.57
CA ARG A 370 -49.10 -14.16 -4.90
C ARG A 370 -47.72 -13.64 -5.28
N GLN A 371 -46.67 -14.08 -4.58
CA GLN A 371 -45.29 -13.71 -4.89
C GLN A 371 -44.81 -14.31 -6.22
N ILE A 372 -45.20 -15.54 -6.57
CA ILE A 372 -44.91 -16.15 -7.88
C ILE A 372 -45.54 -15.32 -9.01
N LYS A 373 -46.83 -14.98 -8.90
CA LYS A 373 -47.52 -14.12 -9.89
C LYS A 373 -46.89 -12.72 -10.01
N GLY A 374 -46.31 -12.22 -8.91
CA GLY A 374 -45.57 -10.96 -8.87
C GLY A 374 -44.10 -11.06 -9.26
N GLY A 375 -43.58 -12.24 -9.61
CA GLY A 375 -42.17 -12.46 -9.97
C GLY A 375 -41.19 -12.33 -8.79
N GLY A 376 -41.68 -12.43 -7.56
CA GLY A 376 -40.92 -12.19 -6.33
C GLY A 376 -40.11 -13.39 -5.82
N LEU A 377 -40.38 -14.62 -6.30
CA LEU A 377 -39.70 -15.83 -5.82
C LEU A 377 -38.63 -16.32 -6.81
N ARG A 378 -37.48 -16.74 -6.27
CA ARG A 378 -36.41 -17.39 -7.05
C ARG A 378 -35.85 -18.62 -6.35
N ILE A 379 -35.51 -19.64 -7.15
CA ILE A 379 -34.79 -20.85 -6.73
C ILE A 379 -33.43 -20.84 -7.45
N ASN A 380 -32.33 -20.93 -6.70
CA ASN A 380 -30.96 -20.87 -7.25
C ASN A 380 -30.80 -19.71 -8.25
N ASP A 381 -31.30 -18.54 -7.86
CA ASP A 381 -31.33 -17.30 -8.63
C ASP A 381 -32.20 -17.29 -9.91
N ALA A 382 -32.81 -18.42 -10.29
CA ALA A 382 -33.80 -18.52 -11.37
C ALA A 382 -35.21 -18.16 -10.89
N ALA A 383 -35.96 -17.40 -11.70
CA ALA A 383 -37.33 -17.00 -11.36
C ALA A 383 -38.30 -18.18 -11.35
N VAL A 384 -39.15 -18.25 -10.33
CA VAL A 384 -40.22 -19.26 -10.24
C VAL A 384 -41.47 -18.73 -10.95
N THR A 385 -41.91 -19.43 -11.99
CA THR A 385 -43.11 -19.07 -12.77
C THR A 385 -44.24 -20.09 -12.67
N ASP A 386 -43.95 -21.31 -12.21
CA ASP A 386 -44.93 -22.39 -12.04
C ASP A 386 -45.20 -22.65 -10.56
N GLU A 387 -46.45 -22.45 -10.13
CA GLU A 387 -46.92 -22.71 -8.77
C GLU A 387 -46.94 -24.21 -8.41
N LYS A 388 -46.84 -25.10 -9.42
CA LYS A 388 -46.81 -26.56 -9.25
C LYS A 388 -45.39 -27.14 -9.34
N MET A 389 -44.36 -26.29 -9.45
CA MET A 389 -42.97 -26.74 -9.50
C MET A 389 -42.62 -27.58 -8.27
N LEU A 390 -41.94 -28.70 -8.51
CA LEU A 390 -41.39 -29.57 -7.48
C LEU A 390 -39.87 -29.37 -7.40
N LEU A 391 -39.37 -29.21 -6.18
CA LEU A 391 -37.95 -29.25 -5.86
C LEU A 391 -37.54 -30.71 -5.67
N THR A 392 -36.52 -31.12 -6.40
CA THR A 392 -35.94 -32.47 -6.35
C THR A 392 -34.43 -32.38 -6.11
N SER A 393 -33.76 -33.52 -5.97
CA SER A 393 -32.30 -33.58 -5.85
C SER A 393 -31.58 -32.94 -7.04
N ALA A 394 -32.23 -32.82 -8.21
CA ALA A 394 -31.69 -32.11 -9.38
C ALA A 394 -31.59 -30.58 -9.17
N ASN A 395 -32.24 -30.04 -8.15
CA ASN A 395 -32.18 -28.62 -7.79
C ASN A 395 -31.09 -28.31 -6.75
N LEU A 396 -30.31 -29.31 -6.31
CA LEU A 396 -29.20 -29.08 -5.40
C LEU A 396 -28.05 -28.37 -6.13
N THR A 397 -27.48 -27.35 -5.49
CA THR A 397 -26.24 -26.72 -5.91
C THR A 397 -25.05 -27.66 -5.61
N PRO A 398 -23.84 -27.38 -6.14
CA PRO A 398 -22.64 -28.18 -5.84
C PRO A 398 -22.33 -28.32 -4.33
N GLU A 399 -22.83 -27.39 -3.51
CA GLU A 399 -22.70 -27.36 -2.06
C GLU A 399 -23.76 -28.21 -1.34
N GLY A 400 -24.64 -28.89 -2.08
CA GLY A 400 -25.66 -29.78 -1.53
C GLY A 400 -26.85 -29.05 -0.88
N VAL A 401 -27.16 -27.83 -1.30
CA VAL A 401 -28.27 -27.01 -0.79
C VAL A 401 -29.15 -26.49 -1.93
N VAL A 402 -30.34 -25.96 -1.61
CA VAL A 402 -31.19 -25.21 -2.54
C VAL A 402 -31.37 -23.80 -2.01
N LYS A 403 -30.97 -22.78 -2.77
CA LYS A 403 -31.15 -21.36 -2.38
C LYS A 403 -32.55 -20.88 -2.73
N LEU A 404 -33.29 -20.45 -1.73
CA LEU A 404 -34.58 -19.79 -1.88
C LEU A 404 -34.44 -18.28 -1.67
N SER A 405 -35.06 -17.48 -2.54
CA SER A 405 -35.01 -16.02 -2.45
C SER A 405 -36.39 -15.39 -2.62
N LEU A 406 -36.70 -14.42 -1.76
CA LEU A 406 -37.86 -13.54 -1.87
C LEU A 406 -37.36 -12.11 -2.10
N GLY A 407 -37.54 -11.60 -3.32
CA GLY A 407 -37.00 -10.32 -3.76
C GLY A 407 -35.47 -10.29 -3.75
N LYS A 408 -34.89 -9.10 -3.54
CA LYS A 408 -33.43 -8.87 -3.66
C LYS A 408 -32.64 -9.01 -2.34
N LYS A 409 -33.32 -9.17 -1.20
CA LYS A 409 -32.69 -9.05 0.13
C LYS A 409 -32.95 -10.22 1.08
N ARG A 410 -33.98 -11.04 0.84
CA ARG A 410 -34.33 -12.15 1.74
C ARG A 410 -33.96 -13.47 1.06
N HIS A 411 -32.97 -14.15 1.60
CA HIS A 411 -32.46 -15.42 1.08
C HIS A 411 -32.34 -16.42 2.23
N VAL A 412 -32.69 -17.68 1.97
CA VAL A 412 -32.62 -18.80 2.91
C VAL A 412 -32.13 -20.03 2.14
N LEU A 413 -31.31 -20.87 2.76
CA LEU A 413 -30.87 -22.14 2.21
C LEU A 413 -31.74 -23.27 2.72
N LEU A 414 -32.20 -24.14 1.83
CA LEU A 414 -32.75 -25.44 2.19
C LEU A 414 -31.65 -26.50 2.09
N LYS A 415 -31.36 -27.18 3.20
CA LYS A 415 -30.34 -28.22 3.26
C LYS A 415 -30.98 -29.59 3.52
N PRO A 416 -30.82 -30.59 2.64
CA PRO A 416 -31.25 -31.95 2.94
C PRO A 416 -30.37 -32.55 4.03
N ALA A 417 -30.98 -32.89 5.17
CA ALA A 417 -30.36 -33.55 6.31
C ALA A 417 -30.68 -35.06 6.33
#